data_AF-A0A9P3UVQ8-F1
#
_entry.id   AF-A0A9P3UVQ8-F1
#
_cell.length_a   1.000
_cell.length_b   1.000
_cell.length_c   1.000
_cell.angle_alpha   90.00
_cell.angle_beta   90.00
_cell.angle_gamma   90.00
#
_symmetry.space_group_name_H-M   'P 1'
#
loop_
_entity.id
_entity.type
_entity.pdbx_description
1 polymer ?
#
loop_
_entity_poly.entity_id
_entity_poly.type
_entity_poly.pdbx_seq_one_letter_code
_entity_poly.pdbx_strand_id
1 'polypeptide(L)'
;MSRLSVDSEQVLEPAGIENDARTEAQPEPMANAEIVFKGRNVEIPDHFRTYVSQKLARCERFDRTIYLFDVELDHERNRRQRKACQRVEITARGRGPVVRGEACADSFYAALESAVAKLENRLRRGKDRRKVHYGDKTPVSLAEATAVLPPSEKAFDSEPAEPHAHDGAEVENNDHAPGRVVRTKEHPAKPMSVDDALYEMELVGHDFFLFLDKETDQASVVYRRHAYDYGLIRLA
;
A
#
# COMPACT_ATOMS: atom_id res chain seq x y z
N MET A 1 -18.39 -46.15 75.19
CA MET A 1 -17.51 -45.86 74.04
C MET A 1 -18.25 -46.30 72.80
N SER A 2 -18.44 -45.57 71.71
CA SER A 2 -18.33 -44.16 71.32
C SER A 2 -18.61 -44.20 69.81
N ARG A 3 -19.18 -43.11 69.26
CA ARG A 3 -19.22 -42.75 67.83
C ARG A 3 -20.29 -43.48 66.99
N LEU A 4 -20.97 -42.86 66.02
CA LEU A 4 -21.34 -41.48 65.66
C LEU A 4 -22.16 -41.66 64.37
N SER A 5 -23.10 -40.74 64.16
CA SER A 5 -24.05 -40.62 63.07
C SER A 5 -23.42 -40.29 61.69
N VAL A 6 -24.31 -40.08 60.70
CA VAL A 6 -24.20 -39.38 59.40
C VAL A 6 -24.11 -40.35 58.20
N ASP A 7 -25.17 -40.62 57.44
CA ASP A 7 -25.97 -39.80 56.48
C ASP A 7 -25.35 -39.59 55.08
N SER A 8 -26.22 -39.77 54.08
CA SER A 8 -26.26 -39.11 52.77
C SER A 8 -25.31 -39.57 51.66
N GLU A 9 -25.78 -40.51 50.84
CA GLU A 9 -25.36 -40.64 49.43
C GLU A 9 -25.91 -39.47 48.61
N GLN A 10 -25.01 -38.57 48.20
CA GLN A 10 -25.29 -37.50 47.25
C GLN A 10 -25.27 -38.03 45.81
N VAL A 11 -26.38 -37.81 45.12
CA VAL A 11 -26.54 -37.91 43.66
C VAL A 11 -25.68 -36.80 43.03
N LEU A 12 -24.71 -37.18 42.18
CA LEU A 12 -23.97 -36.24 41.34
C LEU A 12 -24.82 -35.86 40.11
N GLU A 13 -25.25 -34.60 40.05
CA GLU A 13 -25.75 -33.96 38.83
C GLU A 13 -24.59 -33.64 37.87
N PRO A 14 -24.78 -33.74 36.53
CA PRO A 14 -23.79 -33.26 35.59
C PRO A 14 -23.80 -31.73 35.50
N ALA A 15 -22.64 -31.13 35.75
CA ALA A 15 -22.38 -29.70 35.68
C ALA A 15 -22.80 -29.12 34.32
N GLY A 16 -23.79 -28.21 34.35
CA GLY A 16 -24.11 -27.33 33.24
C GLY A 16 -22.94 -26.40 32.97
N ILE A 17 -22.42 -26.44 31.74
CA ILE A 17 -21.49 -25.43 31.23
C ILE A 17 -22.35 -24.23 30.84
N GLU A 18 -22.62 -23.35 31.79
CA GLU A 18 -23.08 -21.99 31.53
C GLU A 18 -21.89 -21.20 30.95
N ASN A 19 -21.79 -21.19 29.62
CA ASN A 19 -20.95 -20.21 28.94
C ASN A 19 -21.63 -18.86 29.05
N ASP A 20 -21.22 -18.11 30.07
CA ASP A 20 -21.63 -16.75 30.37
C ASP A 20 -21.26 -15.82 29.21
N ALA A 21 -22.21 -15.66 28.30
CA ALA A 21 -22.12 -14.81 27.14
C ALA A 21 -22.29 -13.34 27.54
N ARG A 22 -21.21 -12.69 28.00
CA ARG A 22 -21.10 -11.23 28.06
C ARG A 22 -19.69 -10.76 27.70
N THR A 23 -19.31 -10.95 26.44
CA THR A 23 -18.33 -10.05 25.82
C THR A 23 -19.12 -8.92 25.19
N GLU A 24 -19.03 -7.73 25.80
CA GLU A 24 -19.61 -6.49 25.30
C GLU A 24 -19.14 -6.26 23.85
N ALA A 25 -20.04 -6.55 22.89
CA ALA A 25 -19.83 -6.24 21.49
C ALA A 25 -19.89 -4.72 21.33
N GLN A 26 -18.72 -4.10 21.31
CA GLN A 26 -18.59 -2.71 20.87
C GLN A 26 -19.21 -2.61 19.47
N PRO A 27 -20.03 -1.57 19.19
CA PRO A 27 -20.60 -1.37 17.88
C PRO A 27 -19.46 -1.06 16.91
N GLU A 28 -19.00 -2.09 16.21
CA GLU A 28 -18.01 -1.92 15.16
C GLU A 28 -18.58 -1.01 14.07
N PRO A 29 -17.78 -0.09 13.52
CA PRO A 29 -18.27 0.85 12.53
C PRO A 29 -18.74 0.07 11.30
N MET A 30 -20.06 -0.01 11.13
CA MET A 30 -20.65 -0.58 9.92
C MET A 30 -20.46 0.40 8.76
N ALA A 31 -20.12 -0.16 7.60
CA ALA A 31 -20.08 0.57 6.34
C ALA A 31 -21.45 1.23 6.08
N ASN A 32 -21.46 2.50 5.68
CA ASN A 32 -22.69 3.20 5.28
C ASN A 32 -23.12 2.81 3.87
N ALA A 33 -22.21 2.27 3.06
CA ALA A 33 -22.47 1.78 1.71
C ALA A 33 -23.13 0.40 1.71
N GLU A 34 -23.98 0.16 0.71
CA GLU A 34 -24.60 -1.14 0.50
C GLU A 34 -23.53 -2.16 0.07
N ILE A 35 -23.46 -3.31 0.75
CA ILE A 35 -22.50 -4.38 0.45
C ILE A 35 -23.27 -5.58 -0.12
N VAL A 36 -22.97 -5.92 -1.37
CA VAL A 36 -23.52 -7.09 -2.06
C VAL A 36 -22.47 -8.19 -2.08
N PHE A 37 -22.80 -9.32 -1.45
CA PHE A 37 -21.94 -10.50 -1.42
C PHE A 37 -22.38 -11.52 -2.47
N LYS A 38 -21.44 -11.96 -3.32
CA LYS A 38 -21.63 -13.04 -4.30
C LYS A 38 -20.57 -14.11 -4.08
N GLY A 39 -21.01 -15.35 -4.00
CA GLY A 39 -20.13 -16.52 -3.89
C GLY A 39 -20.22 -17.36 -5.15
N ARG A 40 -19.10 -17.56 -5.84
CA ARG A 40 -18.95 -18.56 -6.90
C ARG A 40 -18.27 -19.78 -6.30
N ASN A 41 -19.03 -20.89 -6.21
CA ASN A 41 -18.54 -22.16 -5.66
C ASN A 41 -18.13 -22.11 -4.17
N VAL A 42 -18.69 -21.15 -3.40
CA VAL A 42 -18.38 -20.93 -1.98
C VAL A 42 -19.64 -20.47 -1.24
N GLU A 43 -19.87 -21.06 -0.07
CA GLU A 43 -20.82 -20.53 0.92
C GLU A 43 -20.11 -19.49 1.79
N ILE A 44 -20.72 -18.32 1.97
CA ILE A 44 -20.11 -17.19 2.68
C ILE A 44 -20.56 -17.24 4.14
N PRO A 45 -19.67 -17.58 5.10
CA PRO A 45 -20.01 -17.61 6.51
C PRO A 45 -20.27 -16.21 7.07
N ASP A 46 -21.10 -16.11 8.12
CA ASP A 46 -21.48 -14.81 8.71
C ASP A 46 -20.29 -14.06 9.31
N HIS A 47 -19.35 -14.77 9.94
CA HIS A 47 -18.14 -14.16 10.47
C HIS A 47 -17.31 -13.47 9.38
N PHE A 48 -17.32 -14.01 8.16
CA PHE A 48 -16.63 -13.42 7.02
C PHE A 48 -17.34 -12.16 6.54
N ARG A 49 -18.67 -12.11 6.59
CA ARG A 49 -19.44 -10.91 6.27
C ARG A 49 -19.13 -9.76 7.22
N THR A 50 -19.08 -10.05 8.52
CA THR A 50 -18.69 -9.07 9.55
C THR A 50 -17.27 -8.57 9.30
N TYR A 51 -16.34 -9.49 9.02
CA TYR A 51 -14.95 -9.13 8.73
C TYR A 51 -14.80 -8.24 7.50
N VAL A 52 -15.51 -8.54 6.41
CA VAL A 52 -15.52 -7.72 5.19
C VAL A 52 -16.12 -6.34 5.46
N SER A 53 -17.24 -6.26 6.21
CA SER A 53 -17.87 -5.00 6.59
C SER A 53 -16.89 -4.09 7.34
N GLN A 54 -16.20 -4.63 8.35
CA GLN A 54 -15.20 -3.90 9.13
C GLN A 54 -14.03 -3.39 8.26
N LYS A 55 -13.56 -4.21 7.31
CA LYS A 55 -12.47 -3.82 6.41
C LYS A 55 -12.91 -2.79 5.37
N LEU A 56 -14.10 -2.91 4.79
CA LEU A 56 -14.63 -1.94 3.84
C LEU A 56 -14.95 -0.59 4.49
N ALA A 57 -15.31 -0.56 5.78
CA ALA A 57 -15.46 0.69 6.53
C ALA A 57 -14.16 1.54 6.56
N ARG A 58 -12.98 0.91 6.44
CA ARG A 58 -11.71 1.66 6.29
C ARG A 58 -11.63 2.36 4.94
N CYS A 59 -12.09 1.70 3.87
CA CYS A 59 -12.11 2.27 2.52
C CYS A 59 -13.05 3.48 2.40
N GLU A 60 -14.18 3.48 3.12
CA GLU A 60 -15.13 4.61 3.14
C GLU A 60 -14.52 5.92 3.66
N ARG A 61 -13.49 5.85 4.52
CA ARG A 61 -12.80 7.04 5.03
C ARG A 61 -12.15 7.86 3.92
N PHE A 62 -11.71 7.20 2.85
CA PHE A 62 -11.02 7.87 1.74
C PHE A 62 -12.02 8.56 0.80
N ASP A 63 -13.09 7.87 0.44
CA ASP A 63 -14.11 8.35 -0.50
C ASP A 63 -15.52 8.13 0.05
N ARG A 64 -16.11 9.21 0.58
CA ARG A 64 -17.49 9.23 1.11
C ARG A 64 -18.56 9.17 0.02
N THR A 65 -18.18 9.15 -1.26
CA THR A 65 -19.13 9.14 -2.40
C THR A 65 -19.46 7.75 -2.90
N ILE A 66 -18.86 6.71 -2.32
CA ILE A 66 -19.13 5.31 -2.63
C ILE A 66 -20.48 4.92 -2.02
N TYR A 67 -21.35 4.29 -2.81
CA TYR A 67 -22.67 3.86 -2.36
C TYR A 67 -22.88 2.34 -2.46
N LEU A 68 -22.13 1.65 -3.31
CA LEU A 68 -22.25 0.20 -3.50
C LEU A 68 -20.88 -0.48 -3.57
N PHE A 69 -20.72 -1.57 -2.81
CA PHE A 69 -19.60 -2.51 -2.94
C PHE A 69 -20.12 -3.87 -3.39
N ASP A 70 -19.73 -4.29 -4.60
CA ASP A 70 -19.91 -5.67 -5.06
C ASP A 70 -18.68 -6.49 -4.65
N VAL A 71 -18.86 -7.50 -3.81
CA VAL A 71 -17.80 -8.43 -3.39
C VAL A 71 -18.11 -9.81 -3.95
N GLU A 72 -17.25 -10.29 -4.83
CA GLU A 72 -17.33 -11.62 -5.43
C GLU A 72 -16.18 -12.50 -4.92
N LEU A 73 -16.53 -13.66 -4.37
CA LEU A 73 -15.61 -14.67 -3.89
C LEU A 73 -15.63 -15.85 -4.86
N ASP A 74 -14.46 -16.33 -5.25
CA ASP A 74 -14.31 -17.48 -6.12
C ASP A 74 -13.30 -18.47 -5.53
N HIS A 75 -13.69 -19.74 -5.44
CA HIS A 75 -12.82 -20.83 -5.02
C HIS A 75 -12.52 -21.79 -6.17
N GLU A 76 -11.28 -21.74 -6.61
CA GLU A 76 -10.73 -22.63 -7.61
C GLU A 76 -10.30 -23.96 -6.98
N ARG A 77 -10.92 -25.06 -7.42
CA ARG A 77 -10.67 -26.41 -6.88
C ARG A 77 -9.38 -27.05 -7.42
N ASN A 78 -8.74 -26.42 -8.41
CA ASN A 78 -7.61 -27.01 -9.12
C ASN A 78 -6.34 -27.15 -8.25
N ARG A 79 -5.86 -28.39 -8.09
CA ARG A 79 -4.74 -28.74 -7.19
C ARG A 79 -3.40 -28.09 -7.58
N ARG A 80 -3.21 -27.72 -8.85
CA ARG A 80 -1.98 -27.04 -9.31
C ARG A 80 -1.91 -25.58 -8.90
N GLN A 81 -3.05 -24.94 -8.68
CA GLN A 81 -3.15 -23.52 -8.34
C GLN A 81 -3.39 -23.30 -6.84
N ARG A 82 -2.88 -24.19 -5.97
CA ARG A 82 -3.09 -24.11 -4.51
C ARG A 82 -2.70 -22.77 -3.88
N LYS A 83 -1.70 -22.07 -4.44
CA LYS A 83 -1.26 -20.75 -3.95
C LYS A 83 -2.18 -19.59 -4.37
N ALA A 84 -3.08 -19.82 -5.32
CA ALA A 84 -4.01 -18.85 -5.88
C ALA A 84 -5.43 -19.43 -5.96
N CYS A 85 -5.76 -20.35 -5.05
CA CYS A 85 -7.02 -21.08 -5.08
C CYS A 85 -8.19 -20.19 -4.68
N GLN A 86 -7.95 -19.15 -3.87
CA GLN A 86 -8.96 -18.19 -3.48
C GLN A 86 -8.75 -16.91 -4.25
N ARG A 87 -9.79 -16.47 -4.98
CA ARG A 87 -9.83 -15.18 -5.65
C ARG A 87 -10.95 -14.34 -5.04
N VAL A 88 -10.62 -13.10 -4.71
CA VAL A 88 -11.58 -12.11 -4.21
C VAL A 88 -11.54 -10.91 -5.14
N GLU A 89 -12.72 -10.51 -5.58
CA GLU A 89 -12.91 -9.39 -6.45
C GLU A 89 -13.87 -8.38 -5.81
N ILE A 90 -13.39 -7.15 -5.64
CA ILE A 90 -14.14 -6.06 -5.03
C ILE A 90 -14.34 -4.98 -6.07
N THR A 91 -15.59 -4.63 -6.36
CA THR A 91 -15.94 -3.51 -7.22
C THR A 91 -16.65 -2.45 -6.40
N ALA A 92 -16.01 -1.30 -6.23
CA ALA A 92 -16.58 -0.13 -5.57
C ALA A 92 -17.21 0.79 -6.61
N ARG A 93 -18.50 1.09 -6.45
CA ARG A 93 -19.23 2.07 -7.25
C ARG A 93 -19.56 3.29 -6.41
N GLY A 94 -19.11 4.44 -6.90
CA GLY A 94 -19.37 5.72 -6.28
C GLY A 94 -19.74 6.78 -7.30
N ARG A 95 -19.80 8.03 -6.85
CA ARG A 95 -20.04 9.18 -7.72
C ARG A 95 -18.75 9.55 -8.47
N GLY A 96 -18.37 8.72 -9.44
CA GLY A 96 -17.14 8.85 -10.22
C GLY A 96 -16.77 7.57 -10.98
N PRO A 97 -15.52 7.44 -11.46
CA PRO A 97 -15.06 6.22 -12.12
C PRO A 97 -15.14 5.01 -11.18
N VAL A 98 -15.53 3.86 -11.75
CA VAL A 98 -15.63 2.59 -11.02
C VAL A 98 -14.24 2.09 -10.65
N VAL A 99 -14.06 1.69 -9.38
CA VAL A 99 -12.77 1.18 -8.88
C VAL A 99 -12.91 -0.30 -8.58
N ARG A 100 -12.04 -1.10 -9.18
CA ARG A 100 -11.98 -2.55 -8.99
C ARG A 100 -10.69 -2.95 -8.27
N GLY A 101 -10.75 -3.94 -7.40
CA GLY A 101 -9.60 -4.54 -6.73
C GLY A 101 -9.72 -6.05 -6.77
N GLU A 102 -8.79 -6.71 -7.47
CA GLU A 102 -8.72 -8.17 -7.55
C GLU A 102 -7.46 -8.66 -6.82
N ALA A 103 -7.61 -9.73 -6.06
CA ALA A 103 -6.48 -10.44 -5.48
C ALA A 103 -6.73 -11.95 -5.40
N CYS A 104 -5.64 -12.70 -5.51
CA CYS A 104 -5.63 -14.14 -5.33
C CYS A 104 -4.67 -14.52 -4.21
N ALA A 105 -5.04 -15.50 -3.39
CA ALA A 105 -4.21 -16.02 -2.32
C ALA A 105 -4.55 -17.50 -2.02
N ASP A 106 -3.89 -18.03 -0.99
CA ASP A 106 -4.15 -19.34 -0.41
C ASP A 106 -5.38 -19.39 0.51
N SER A 107 -5.74 -18.25 1.11
CA SER A 107 -6.91 -18.06 2.00
C SER A 107 -7.75 -16.85 1.62
N PHE A 108 -9.06 -16.90 1.89
CA PHE A 108 -9.97 -15.77 1.66
C PHE A 108 -9.57 -14.52 2.45
N TYR A 109 -9.06 -14.70 3.67
CA TYR A 109 -8.61 -13.58 4.50
C TYR A 109 -7.42 -12.86 3.86
N ALA A 110 -6.41 -13.62 3.42
CA ALA A 110 -5.22 -13.07 2.77
C ALA A 110 -5.57 -12.41 1.42
N ALA A 111 -6.48 -13.03 0.64
CA ALA A 111 -6.97 -12.48 -0.61
C ALA A 111 -7.74 -11.16 -0.36
N LEU A 112 -8.60 -11.12 0.65
CA LEU A 112 -9.35 -9.92 1.02
C LEU A 112 -8.42 -8.77 1.42
N GLU A 113 -7.45 -9.00 2.30
CA GLU A 113 -6.52 -7.95 2.73
C GLU A 113 -5.71 -7.41 1.55
N SER A 114 -5.25 -8.30 0.66
CA SER A 114 -4.54 -7.91 -0.56
C SER A 114 -5.43 -7.12 -1.53
N ALA A 115 -6.71 -7.48 -1.65
CA ALA A 115 -7.68 -6.77 -2.48
C ALA A 115 -8.01 -5.38 -1.90
N VAL A 116 -8.19 -5.28 -0.57
CA VAL A 116 -8.42 -4.02 0.15
C VAL A 116 -7.22 -3.09 -0.01
N ALA A 117 -5.99 -3.56 0.16
CA ALA A 117 -4.79 -2.74 -0.04
C ALA A 117 -4.69 -2.19 -1.47
N LYS A 118 -5.04 -3.00 -2.48
CA LYS A 118 -5.11 -2.54 -3.89
C LYS A 118 -6.22 -1.50 -4.08
N LEU A 119 -7.38 -1.70 -3.45
CA LEU A 119 -8.52 -0.79 -3.53
C LEU A 119 -8.21 0.55 -2.87
N GLU A 120 -7.63 0.56 -1.67
CA GLU A 120 -7.19 1.76 -0.94
C GLU A 120 -6.23 2.60 -1.78
N ASN A 121 -5.21 1.96 -2.37
CA ASN A 121 -4.25 2.64 -3.23
C ASN A 121 -4.91 3.28 -4.46
N ARG A 122 -5.89 2.59 -5.08
CA ARG A 122 -6.65 3.13 -6.22
C ARG A 122 -7.58 4.27 -5.80
N LEU A 123 -8.24 4.16 -4.65
CA LEU A 123 -9.09 5.23 -4.10
C LEU A 123 -8.27 6.46 -3.73
N ARG A 124 -7.09 6.29 -3.13
CA ARG A 124 -6.16 7.39 -2.83
C ARG A 124 -5.74 8.12 -4.10
N ARG A 125 -5.32 7.39 -5.14
CA ARG A 125 -4.96 7.97 -6.46
C ARG A 125 -6.16 8.64 -7.14
N GLY A 126 -7.35 8.05 -7.03
CA GLY A 126 -8.59 8.60 -7.57
C GLY A 126 -8.96 9.93 -6.90
N LYS A 127 -8.85 10.00 -5.57
CA LYS A 127 -9.09 11.23 -4.80
C LYS A 127 -8.08 12.31 -5.13
N ASP A 128 -6.79 11.94 -5.21
CA ASP A 128 -5.72 12.89 -5.52
C ASP A 128 -5.88 13.46 -6.93
N ARG A 129 -6.21 12.63 -7.93
CA ARG A 129 -6.51 13.07 -9.29
C ARG A 129 -7.75 13.97 -9.40
N ARG A 130 -8.75 13.78 -8.52
CA ARG A 130 -9.93 14.66 -8.43
C ARG A 130 -9.61 16.00 -7.75
N LYS A 131 -8.48 16.09 -7.04
CA LYS A 131 -8.01 17.37 -6.50
C LYS A 131 -7.65 18.25 -7.70
N VAL A 132 -8.30 19.39 -7.80
CA VAL A 132 -8.12 20.30 -8.93
C VAL A 132 -6.73 20.93 -8.82
N HIS A 133 -5.90 20.75 -9.84
CA HIS A 133 -4.56 21.35 -9.96
C HIS A 133 -4.54 22.57 -10.89
N TYR A 134 -5.71 23.15 -11.21
CA TYR A 134 -5.82 24.29 -12.13
C TYR A 134 -6.31 25.55 -11.40
N GLY A 135 -5.56 26.64 -11.55
CA GLY A 135 -5.83 27.96 -10.96
C GLY A 135 -5.48 28.09 -9.47
N ASP A 136 -5.97 29.15 -8.82
CA ASP A 136 -5.79 29.53 -7.40
C ASP A 136 -6.26 28.50 -6.35
N LYS A 137 -6.66 27.30 -6.78
CA LYS A 137 -7.14 26.21 -5.91
C LYS A 137 -6.16 25.05 -5.84
N THR A 138 -4.97 25.20 -6.39
CA THR A 138 -3.87 24.27 -6.14
C THR A 138 -3.53 24.28 -4.65
N PRO A 139 -3.49 23.11 -3.99
CA PRO A 139 -3.00 23.07 -2.61
C PRO A 139 -1.55 23.55 -2.60
N VAL A 140 -1.25 24.55 -1.77
CA VAL A 140 0.11 25.07 -1.57
C VAL A 140 1.04 23.89 -1.28
N SER A 141 2.10 23.78 -2.07
CA SER A 141 3.09 22.71 -1.88
C SER A 141 3.82 22.94 -0.55
N LEU A 142 4.27 21.88 0.12
CA LEU A 142 5.03 22.01 1.39
C LEU A 142 6.27 22.90 1.22
N ALA A 143 6.94 22.84 0.06
CA ALA A 143 8.08 23.69 -0.27
C ALA A 143 7.70 25.17 -0.33
N GLU A 144 6.56 25.48 -0.94
CA GLU A 144 6.03 26.84 -1.06
C GLU A 144 5.53 27.37 0.30
N ALA A 145 4.94 26.52 1.14
CA ALA A 145 4.54 26.88 2.50
C ALA A 145 5.74 27.18 3.41
N THR A 146 6.86 26.45 3.24
CA THR A 146 8.10 26.71 3.99
C THR A 146 8.90 27.90 3.45
N ALA A 147 8.70 28.29 2.19
CA ALA A 147 9.38 29.45 1.60
C ALA A 147 8.80 30.80 2.09
N VAL A 148 7.54 30.81 2.54
CA VAL A 148 6.86 32.03 3.02
C VAL A 148 7.15 32.34 4.49
N LEU A 149 7.64 31.37 5.26
CA LEU A 149 8.08 31.62 6.63
C LEU A 149 9.48 32.26 6.61
N PRO A 150 9.67 33.48 7.16
CA PRO A 150 11.01 34.00 7.33
C PRO A 150 11.80 33.03 8.22
N PRO A 151 13.08 32.75 7.91
CA PRO A 151 13.94 31.99 8.79
C PRO A 151 13.88 32.65 10.16
N SER A 152 13.45 31.91 11.18
CA SER A 152 13.57 32.37 12.55
C SER A 152 15.06 32.56 12.82
N GLU A 153 15.52 33.81 12.90
CA GLU A 153 16.93 34.19 13.12
C GLU A 153 17.49 33.79 14.50
N LYS A 154 16.85 32.85 15.21
CA LYS A 154 17.28 32.41 16.55
C LYS A 154 17.08 30.92 16.76
N ALA A 155 17.85 30.11 16.03
CA ALA A 155 18.28 28.81 16.56
C ALA A 155 19.52 28.33 15.78
N PHE A 156 20.61 28.12 16.53
CA PHE A 156 21.85 27.41 16.17
C PHE A 156 22.97 28.23 15.52
N ASP A 157 23.67 29.00 16.38
CA ASP A 157 25.12 29.14 16.28
C ASP A 157 25.76 27.75 16.43
N SER A 158 26.27 27.21 15.33
CA SER A 158 27.26 26.11 15.33
C SER A 158 28.19 26.34 14.14
N GLU A 159 29.49 26.45 14.42
CA GLU A 159 30.58 26.69 13.46
C GLU A 159 30.57 25.73 12.25
N PRO A 160 31.15 26.13 11.10
CA PRO A 160 31.21 25.31 9.90
C PRO A 160 32.22 24.17 10.06
N ALA A 161 31.74 22.95 10.19
CA ALA A 161 32.57 21.75 10.08
C ALA A 161 32.75 21.35 8.60
N GLU A 162 33.99 21.09 8.22
CA GLU A 162 34.42 20.66 6.89
C GLU A 162 33.70 19.39 6.38
N PRO A 163 33.63 19.19 5.04
CA PRO A 163 32.87 18.09 4.44
C PRO A 163 33.62 16.77 4.60
N HIS A 164 33.34 16.06 5.69
CA HIS A 164 33.68 14.65 5.80
C HIS A 164 32.73 13.83 4.93
N ALA A 165 33.29 13.34 3.82
CA ALA A 165 32.78 12.19 3.09
C ALA A 165 32.66 11.00 4.05
N HIS A 166 31.46 10.47 4.25
CA HIS A 166 31.26 9.06 4.58
C HIS A 166 29.86 8.60 4.16
N ASP A 167 29.87 7.41 3.58
CA ASP A 167 28.77 6.49 3.35
C ASP A 167 27.72 6.44 4.45
N GLY A 168 26.50 6.13 4.02
CA GLY A 168 25.53 5.38 4.80
C GLY A 168 24.44 6.21 5.47
N ALA A 169 23.21 6.07 4.97
CA ALA A 169 22.04 5.78 5.78
C ALA A 169 20.80 5.75 4.87
N GLU A 170 20.27 4.54 4.69
CA GLU A 170 18.94 4.30 4.15
C GLU A 170 17.92 5.00 5.05
N VAL A 171 17.44 6.16 4.60
CA VAL A 171 16.23 6.75 5.16
C VAL A 171 15.06 6.10 4.44
N GLU A 172 14.58 4.97 4.98
CA GLU A 172 13.29 4.38 4.65
C GLU A 172 12.15 5.33 5.06
N ASN A 173 11.99 6.43 4.33
CA ASN A 173 10.75 7.20 4.33
C ASN A 173 9.82 6.55 3.30
N ASN A 174 8.98 5.63 3.77
CA ASN A 174 7.99 4.89 2.99
C ASN A 174 6.77 5.76 2.59
N ASP A 175 7.03 6.98 2.13
CA ASP A 175 6.05 7.94 1.60
C ASP A 175 6.20 8.09 0.08
N HIS A 176 6.23 6.96 -0.64
CA HIS A 176 6.19 6.95 -2.10
C HIS A 176 4.79 7.30 -2.61
N ALA A 177 4.49 8.60 -2.66
CA ALA A 177 3.37 9.13 -3.43
C ALA A 177 3.70 9.01 -4.93
N PRO A 178 2.84 8.38 -5.75
CA PRO A 178 3.06 8.27 -7.19
C PRO A 178 3.05 9.66 -7.83
N GLY A 179 4.15 10.06 -8.48
CA GLY A 179 4.32 11.35 -9.15
C GLY A 179 5.28 12.34 -8.47
N ARG A 180 5.77 12.04 -7.26
CA ARG A 180 6.86 12.81 -6.64
C ARG A 180 8.19 12.41 -7.31
N VAL A 181 8.87 13.37 -7.93
CA VAL A 181 10.29 13.19 -8.27
C VAL A 181 11.04 13.13 -6.94
N VAL A 182 11.40 11.91 -6.51
CA VAL A 182 12.00 11.66 -5.19
C VAL A 182 13.44 12.17 -5.13
N ARG A 183 14.10 12.24 -6.28
CA ARG A 183 15.48 12.69 -6.40
C ARG A 183 15.70 13.31 -7.78
N THR A 184 16.16 14.56 -7.80
CA THR A 184 16.65 15.22 -9.02
C THR A 184 18.17 15.11 -9.01
N LYS A 185 18.74 14.42 -10.00
CA LYS A 185 20.18 14.43 -10.25
C LYS A 185 20.41 15.24 -11.51
N GLU A 186 20.97 16.43 -11.34
CA GLU A 186 21.45 17.24 -12.46
C GLU A 186 22.84 16.74 -12.83
N HIS A 187 22.96 16.19 -14.03
CA HIS A 187 24.24 15.75 -14.58
C HIS A 187 24.72 16.79 -15.60
N PRO A 188 25.98 17.26 -15.51
CA PRO A 188 26.52 18.18 -16.50
C PRO A 188 26.53 17.50 -17.89
N ALA A 189 25.94 18.17 -18.89
CA ALA A 189 25.81 17.66 -20.25
C ALA A 189 27.13 17.75 -21.04
N LYS A 190 28.19 17.09 -20.56
CA LYS A 190 29.45 16.98 -21.30
C LYS A 190 29.28 15.92 -22.40
N PRO A 191 29.53 16.25 -23.69
CA PRO A 191 29.52 15.25 -24.76
C PRO A 191 30.54 14.15 -24.46
N MET A 192 30.11 12.90 -24.43
CA MET A 192 30.97 11.73 -24.17
C MET A 192 30.53 10.55 -25.04
N SER A 193 31.40 9.55 -25.21
CA SER A 193 31.05 8.33 -25.96
C SER A 193 30.20 7.37 -25.10
N VAL A 194 29.59 6.38 -25.75
CA VAL A 194 28.83 5.32 -25.05
C VAL A 194 29.74 4.57 -24.06
N ASP A 195 30.97 4.26 -24.46
CA ASP A 195 31.94 3.53 -23.63
C ASP A 195 32.38 4.36 -22.42
N ASP A 196 32.60 5.66 -22.60
CA ASP A 196 32.91 6.57 -21.49
C ASP A 196 31.74 6.65 -20.49
N ALA A 197 30.50 6.70 -20.99
CA ALA A 197 29.30 6.71 -20.15
C ALA A 197 29.12 5.40 -19.37
N LEU A 198 29.48 4.25 -19.95
CA LEU A 198 29.49 2.96 -19.25
C LEU A 198 30.55 2.93 -18.15
N TYR A 199 31.75 3.44 -18.42
CA TYR A 199 32.82 3.53 -17.44
C TYR A 199 32.42 4.39 -16.22
N GLU A 200 31.81 5.55 -16.46
CA GLU A 200 31.29 6.41 -15.38
C GLU A 200 30.11 5.78 -14.65
N MET A 201 29.23 5.05 -15.36
CA MET A 201 28.11 4.31 -14.73
C MET A 201 28.63 3.23 -13.77
N GLU A 202 29.68 2.51 -14.14
CA GLU A 202 30.33 1.51 -13.29
C GLU A 202 31.05 2.14 -12.10
N LEU A 203 31.77 3.24 -12.32
CA LEU A 203 32.52 3.95 -11.29
C LEU A 203 31.62 4.56 -10.22
N VAL A 204 30.48 5.13 -10.63
CA VAL A 204 29.48 5.72 -9.72
C VAL A 204 28.55 4.65 -9.12
N GLY A 205 28.51 3.45 -9.71
CA GLY A 205 27.67 2.35 -9.22
C GLY A 205 26.18 2.60 -9.37
N HIS A 206 25.75 3.27 -10.46
CA HIS A 206 24.34 3.53 -10.75
C HIS A 206 23.76 2.57 -11.80
N ASP A 207 22.45 2.33 -11.72
CA ASP A 207 21.76 1.42 -12.66
C ASP A 207 21.53 2.04 -14.04
N PHE A 208 21.56 3.38 -14.13
CA PHE A 208 21.45 4.12 -15.38
C PHE A 208 22.30 5.40 -15.34
N PHE A 209 22.73 5.84 -16.51
CA PHE A 209 23.54 7.04 -16.69
C PHE A 209 23.04 7.83 -17.91
N LEU A 210 22.71 9.12 -17.69
CA LEU A 210 22.25 10.05 -18.73
C LEU A 210 23.45 10.86 -19.23
N PHE A 211 23.67 10.86 -20.54
CA PHE A 211 24.76 11.58 -21.18
C PHE A 211 24.32 12.16 -22.53
N LEU A 212 25.16 13.02 -23.09
CA LEU A 212 25.00 13.52 -24.43
C LEU A 212 26.02 12.80 -25.32
N ASP A 213 25.54 12.10 -26.34
CA ASP A 213 26.39 11.30 -27.22
C ASP A 213 27.18 12.20 -28.17
N LYS A 214 28.51 12.07 -28.16
CA LYS A 214 29.42 12.88 -28.98
C LYS A 214 29.25 12.64 -30.49
N GLU A 215 28.79 11.46 -30.91
CA GLU A 215 28.64 11.14 -32.34
C GLU A 215 27.34 11.68 -32.91
N THR A 216 26.26 11.62 -32.13
CA THR A 216 24.91 11.94 -32.59
C THR A 216 24.38 13.27 -32.07
N ASP A 217 25.07 13.88 -31.10
CA ASP A 217 24.65 15.09 -30.37
C ASP A 217 23.28 14.91 -29.67
N GLN A 218 22.88 13.66 -29.42
CA GLN A 218 21.59 13.30 -28.84
C GLN A 218 21.73 12.94 -27.36
N ALA A 219 20.73 13.36 -26.58
CA ALA A 219 20.58 12.91 -25.20
C ALA A 219 20.26 11.41 -25.18
N SER A 220 21.13 10.66 -24.52
CA SER A 220 21.12 9.20 -24.48
C SER A 220 21.28 8.70 -23.05
N VAL A 221 20.71 7.54 -22.75
CA VAL A 221 20.75 6.88 -21.44
C VAL A 221 21.27 5.46 -21.62
N VAL A 222 22.36 5.13 -20.93
CA VAL A 222 22.80 3.73 -20.73
C VAL A 222 22.19 3.18 -19.44
N TYR A 223 21.80 1.92 -19.43
CA TYR A 223 21.26 1.24 -18.25
C TYR A 223 21.63 -0.25 -18.22
N ARG A 224 21.66 -0.83 -17.02
CA ARG A 224 21.97 -2.25 -16.79
C ARG A 224 20.74 -3.13 -17.07
N ARG A 225 20.94 -4.25 -17.77
CA ARG A 225 19.96 -5.32 -17.99
C ARG A 225 20.32 -6.56 -17.17
N HIS A 226 19.38 -7.51 -17.11
CA HIS A 226 19.62 -8.80 -16.46
C HIS A 226 20.75 -9.55 -17.17
N ALA A 227 21.56 -10.31 -16.42
CA ALA A 227 22.68 -11.10 -16.93
C ALA A 227 23.91 -10.33 -17.46
N TYR A 228 24.22 -9.15 -16.88
CA TYR A 228 25.40 -8.32 -17.22
C TYR A 228 25.35 -7.65 -18.61
N ASP A 229 24.17 -7.62 -19.23
CA ASP A 229 23.97 -6.88 -20.48
C ASP A 229 23.76 -5.38 -20.23
N TYR A 230 24.14 -4.55 -21.21
CA TYR A 230 23.90 -3.11 -21.22
C TYR A 230 22.89 -2.71 -22.29
N GLY A 231 22.01 -1.76 -21.98
CA GLY A 231 21.03 -1.20 -22.91
C GLY A 231 21.25 0.29 -23.12
N LEU A 232 20.94 0.78 -24.32
CA LEU A 232 21.00 2.19 -24.70
C LEU A 232 19.60 2.69 -25.12
N ILE A 233 19.17 3.82 -24.58
CA ILE A 233 17.95 4.55 -24.99
C ILE A 233 18.38 5.93 -25.48
N ARG A 234 17.87 6.37 -26.63
CA ARG A 234 18.17 7.69 -27.20
C ARG A 234 16.89 8.42 -27.56
N LEU A 235 16.91 9.75 -27.47
CA LEU A 235 15.83 10.60 -27.99
C LEU A 235 16.03 10.81 -29.50
N ALA A 236 14.96 10.62 -30.28
CA ALA A 236 14.95 10.77 -31.73
C ALA A 236 14.37 12.12 -32.16
#